data_AF-A0A635R8L3-F1
#
_entry.id   AF-A0A635R8L3-F1
#
_cell.length_a   1.000
_cell.length_b   1.000
_cell.length_c   1.000
_cell.angle_alpha   90.00
_cell.angle_beta   90.00
_cell.angle_gamma   90.00
#
_symmetry.space_group_name_H-M   'P 1'
#
loop_
_entity.id
_entity.type
_entity.pdbx_description
1 polymer ?
#
loop_
_entity_poly.entity_id
_entity_poly.type
_entity_poly.pdbx_seq_one_letter_code
_entity_poly.pdbx_strand_id
1 'polypeptide(L)'
;MNKFNILDAKVVSESSIQQEIFRVQFGEKVLNIPRPVMIGLAIFVNNSHCNGSALSVLEYGGYQFYIPEHLEYNRFIELKPFYKFMLDAGYSILTKTYIRDYSKLESFYRARGLRVPQPFDGYQTRVVLTAPLTKELASYKLDIEQKLLRDDLLKIYNQLSVVPSSTISNIEPEYGIRQYMEG
;
A
#
# COMPACT_ATOMS: atom_id res chain seq x y z
N MET A 1 -8.10 14.15 15.55
CA MET A 1 -7.62 13.74 14.20
C MET A 1 -6.29 14.42 13.95
N ASN A 2 -5.22 13.66 13.70
CA ASN A 2 -3.88 14.23 13.50
C ASN A 2 -3.72 14.68 12.05
N LYS A 3 -3.39 15.96 11.82
CA LYS A 3 -3.27 16.56 10.49
C LYS A 3 -1.81 16.80 10.12
N PHE A 4 -1.44 16.46 8.89
CA PHE A 4 -0.07 16.57 8.36
C PHE A 4 -0.08 17.21 6.97
N ASN A 5 0.61 18.34 6.83
CA ASN A 5 0.80 19.00 5.55
C ASN A 5 1.89 18.26 4.76
N ILE A 6 1.54 17.73 3.58
CA ILE A 6 2.51 17.02 2.74
C ILE A 6 3.60 17.95 2.22
N LEU A 7 3.33 19.25 2.07
CA LEU A 7 4.35 20.20 1.60
C LEU A 7 5.48 20.41 2.61
N ASP A 8 5.22 20.15 3.90
CA ASP A 8 6.23 20.22 4.97
C ASP A 8 7.00 18.91 5.14
N ALA A 9 6.73 17.92 4.28
CA ALA A 9 7.19 16.56 4.47
C ALA A 9 8.59 16.35 3.91
N LYS A 10 9.47 15.80 4.75
CA LYS A 10 10.81 15.38 4.39
C LYS A 10 11.01 13.91 4.73
N VAL A 11 11.28 13.08 3.74
CA VAL A 11 11.68 11.69 3.95
C VAL A 11 13.09 11.70 4.53
N VAL A 12 13.24 11.30 5.79
CA VAL A 12 14.54 11.32 6.50
C VAL A 12 15.22 9.95 6.50
N SER A 13 14.49 8.89 6.17
CA SER A 13 15.07 7.58 5.92
C SER A 13 15.63 7.46 4.50
N GLU A 14 16.49 6.45 4.29
CA GLU A 14 16.88 6.07 2.93
C GLU A 14 15.65 5.73 2.08
N SER A 15 15.75 5.96 0.76
CA SER A 15 14.66 5.64 -0.19
C SER A 15 14.96 4.32 -0.89
N SER A 16 15.18 3.25 -0.11
CA SER A 16 15.41 1.90 -0.64
C SER A 16 14.08 1.19 -0.88
N ILE A 17 13.99 0.41 -1.97
CA ILE A 17 12.82 -0.46 -2.21
C ILE A 17 12.65 -1.53 -1.13
N GLN A 18 13.73 -1.91 -0.44
CA GLN A 18 13.69 -2.95 0.59
C GLN A 18 13.17 -2.41 1.96
N GLN A 19 12.92 -1.11 2.08
CA GLN A 19 12.54 -0.49 3.35
C GLN A 19 11.05 -0.69 3.68
N GLU A 20 10.74 -1.36 4.78
CA GLU A 20 9.36 -1.65 5.20
C GLU A 20 8.66 -0.47 5.90
N ILE A 21 9.44 0.37 6.60
CA ILE A 21 8.94 1.51 7.36
C ILE A 21 9.78 2.74 7.02
N PHE A 22 9.15 3.80 6.54
CA PHE A 22 9.78 5.08 6.20
C PHE A 22 9.69 6.04 7.37
N ARG A 23 10.75 6.82 7.62
CA ARG A 23 10.70 7.91 8.59
C ARG A 23 10.44 9.21 7.81
N VAL A 24 9.31 9.86 8.09
CA VAL A 24 8.92 11.10 7.42
C VAL A 24 8.72 12.18 8.46
N GLN A 25 9.46 13.26 8.31
CA GLN A 25 9.35 14.46 9.14
C GLN A 25 8.32 15.41 8.52
N PHE A 26 7.40 15.93 9.34
CA PHE A 26 6.42 16.95 9.00
C PHE A 26 6.59 18.11 9.99
N GLY A 27 7.31 19.16 9.57
CA GLY A 27 7.74 20.22 10.49
C GLY A 27 8.55 19.65 11.66
N GLU A 28 8.05 19.79 12.88
CA GLU A 28 8.70 19.28 14.11
C GLU A 28 8.38 17.83 14.44
N LYS A 29 7.40 17.22 13.76
CA LYS A 29 6.94 15.86 14.07
C LYS A 29 7.59 14.85 13.14
N VAL A 30 7.95 13.68 13.67
CA VAL A 30 8.44 12.55 12.86
C VAL A 30 7.46 11.40 12.97
N LEU A 31 7.04 10.86 11.82
CA LEU A 31 6.18 9.68 11.72
C LEU A 31 6.94 8.51 11.12
N ASN A 32 6.68 7.32 11.67
CA ASN A 32 7.05 6.06 11.05
C ASN A 32 5.87 5.60 10.17
N ILE A 33 6.07 5.58 8.86
CA ILE A 33 5.05 5.31 7.86
C ILE A 33 5.35 3.95 7.21
N PRO A 34 4.48 2.93 7.38
CA PRO A 34 4.63 1.65 6.69
C PRO A 34 4.63 1.82 5.17
N ARG A 35 5.35 0.96 4.45
CA ARG A 35 5.48 1.01 2.98
C ARG A 35 4.13 1.10 2.25
N PRO A 36 3.08 0.32 2.58
CA PRO A 36 1.79 0.47 1.91
C PRO A 36 1.20 1.88 2.08
N VAL A 37 1.38 2.49 3.25
CA VAL A 37 0.92 3.86 3.49
C VAL A 37 1.75 4.88 2.72
N MET A 38 3.06 4.69 2.66
CA MET A 38 3.97 5.53 1.86
C MET A 38 3.60 5.50 0.37
N ILE A 39 3.27 4.31 -0.16
CA ILE A 39 2.76 4.14 -1.53
C ILE A 39 1.45 4.91 -1.72
N GLY A 40 0.57 4.88 -0.72
CA GLY A 40 -0.67 5.66 -0.71
C GLY A 40 -0.43 7.17 -0.80
N LEU A 41 0.51 7.69 -0.01
CA LEU A 41 0.91 9.10 -0.06
C LEU A 41 1.46 9.49 -1.43
N ALA A 42 2.28 8.62 -2.02
CA ALA A 42 2.81 8.81 -3.37
C ALA A 42 1.69 8.88 -4.45
N ILE A 43 0.71 7.99 -4.40
CA ILE A 43 -0.45 8.03 -5.32
C ILE A 43 -1.25 9.32 -5.10
N PHE A 44 -1.46 9.70 -3.84
CA PHE A 44 -2.18 10.91 -3.46
C PHE A 44 -1.51 12.19 -3.99
N VAL A 45 -0.19 12.31 -3.82
CA VAL A 45 0.60 13.45 -4.37
C VAL A 45 0.42 13.55 -5.87
N ASN A 46 0.53 12.43 -6.59
CA ASN A 46 0.36 12.43 -8.04
C ASN A 46 -1.06 12.81 -8.47
N ASN A 47 -2.07 12.22 -7.83
CA ASN A 47 -3.47 12.56 -8.10
C ASN A 47 -3.74 14.06 -7.84
N SER A 48 -3.18 14.62 -6.77
CA SER A 48 -3.36 16.04 -6.42
C SER A 48 -2.77 16.97 -7.48
N HIS A 49 -1.58 16.64 -8.01
CA HIS A 49 -0.99 17.35 -9.15
C HIS A 49 -1.88 17.24 -10.41
N CYS A 50 -2.31 16.03 -10.78
CA CYS A 50 -3.07 15.81 -12.01
C CYS A 50 -4.49 16.39 -11.98
N ASN A 51 -5.12 16.45 -10.80
CA ASN A 51 -6.53 16.83 -10.68
C ASN A 51 -6.75 18.35 -10.55
N GLY A 52 -5.73 19.11 -10.14
CA GLY A 52 -5.82 20.57 -10.14
C GLY A 52 -6.67 21.20 -9.04
N SER A 53 -6.99 20.47 -7.97
CA SER A 53 -7.80 20.98 -6.86
C SER A 53 -7.06 22.02 -6.02
N ALA A 54 -7.77 23.01 -5.49
CA ALA A 54 -7.24 23.99 -4.54
C ALA A 54 -6.87 23.40 -3.17
N LEU A 55 -7.56 22.33 -2.75
CA LEU A 55 -7.25 21.56 -1.55
C LEU A 55 -7.38 20.08 -1.87
N SER A 56 -6.37 19.30 -1.47
CA SER A 56 -6.38 17.84 -1.55
C SER A 56 -6.21 17.24 -0.16
N VAL A 57 -7.04 16.25 0.18
CA VAL A 57 -7.07 15.62 1.52
C VAL A 57 -7.12 14.10 1.39
N LEU A 58 -6.22 13.40 2.08
CA LEU A 58 -6.20 11.96 2.21
C LEU A 58 -6.41 11.54 3.66
N GLU A 59 -7.40 10.68 3.90
CA GLU A 59 -7.71 10.14 5.22
C GLU A 59 -7.30 8.68 5.37
N TYR A 60 -6.69 8.34 6.53
CA TYR A 60 -6.31 6.98 6.89
C TYR A 60 -6.20 6.81 8.41
N GLY A 61 -6.93 5.87 9.01
CA GLY A 61 -6.72 5.45 10.40
C GLY A 61 -6.73 6.58 11.45
N GLY A 62 -7.54 7.63 11.28
CA GLY A 62 -7.58 8.79 12.18
C GLY A 62 -6.51 9.86 11.91
N TYR A 63 -5.72 9.68 10.86
CA TYR A 63 -4.77 10.64 10.30
C TYR A 63 -5.36 11.30 9.06
N GLN A 64 -5.01 12.57 8.88
CA GLN A 64 -5.33 13.35 7.68
C GLN A 64 -4.03 13.93 7.11
N PHE A 65 -3.73 13.58 5.88
CA PHE A 65 -2.66 14.19 5.09
C PHE A 65 -3.28 15.16 4.12
N TYR A 66 -2.75 16.37 3.99
CA TYR A 66 -3.35 17.37 3.11
C TYR A 66 -2.30 18.15 2.33
N ILE A 67 -2.73 18.68 1.19
CA ILE A 67 -1.99 19.64 0.37
C ILE A 67 -2.89 20.88 0.26
N PRO A 68 -2.51 22.00 0.93
CA PRO A 68 -3.38 23.16 1.13
C PRO A 68 -3.52 24.08 -0.09
N GLU A 69 -2.98 23.69 -1.23
CA GLU A 69 -2.94 24.49 -2.45
C GLU A 69 -2.95 23.60 -3.70
N HIS A 70 -3.16 24.24 -4.85
CA HIS A 70 -2.94 23.58 -6.13
C HIS A 70 -1.47 23.15 -6.26
N LEU A 71 -1.24 21.85 -6.45
CA LEU A 71 0.11 21.32 -6.56
C LEU A 71 0.67 21.54 -7.97
N GLU A 72 1.31 22.69 -8.17
CA GLU A 72 2.03 23.02 -9.40
C GLU A 72 3.23 22.09 -9.65
N TYR A 73 3.70 22.03 -10.90
CA TYR A 73 4.77 21.13 -11.33
C TYR A 73 6.06 21.27 -10.52
N ASN A 74 6.48 22.50 -10.19
CA ASN A 74 7.70 22.73 -9.41
C ASN A 74 7.60 22.12 -8.00
N ARG A 75 6.47 22.34 -7.31
CA ARG A 75 6.20 21.74 -5.99
C ARG A 75 6.03 20.22 -6.07
N PHE A 76 5.39 19.73 -7.13
CA PHE A 76 5.26 18.29 -7.37
C PHE A 76 6.63 17.61 -7.49
N ILE A 77 7.60 18.21 -8.19
CA ILE A 77 8.96 17.66 -8.32
C ILE A 77 9.67 17.59 -6.97
N GLU A 78 9.48 18.58 -6.08
CA GLU A 78 10.07 18.58 -4.73
C GLU A 78 9.60 17.36 -3.91
N LEU A 79 8.39 16.86 -4.19
CA LEU A 79 7.80 15.68 -3.56
C LEU A 79 8.18 14.36 -4.23
N LYS A 80 9.06 14.36 -5.24
CA LYS A 80 9.60 13.16 -5.88
C LYS A 80 10.14 12.09 -4.92
N PRO A 81 10.77 12.42 -3.76
CA PRO A 81 11.23 11.42 -2.81
C PRO A 81 10.15 10.43 -2.35
N PHE A 82 8.88 10.84 -2.29
CA PHE A 82 7.77 9.95 -1.88
C PHE A 82 7.60 8.72 -2.78
N TYR A 83 7.91 8.86 -4.06
CA TYR A 83 7.66 7.83 -5.07
C TYR A 83 8.89 7.44 -5.89
N LYS A 84 10.05 8.00 -5.57
CA LYS A 84 11.30 7.71 -6.30
C LYS A 84 11.61 6.21 -6.34
N PHE A 85 11.51 5.51 -5.20
CA PHE A 85 11.80 4.07 -5.14
C PHE A 85 10.87 3.25 -6.05
N MET A 86 9.61 3.69 -6.22
CA MET A 86 8.65 3.04 -7.12
C MET A 86 9.03 3.26 -8.59
N LEU A 87 9.45 4.47 -8.95
CA LEU A 87 9.95 4.75 -10.30
C LEU A 87 11.20 3.94 -10.62
N ASP A 88 12.14 3.88 -9.67
CA ASP A 88 13.39 3.13 -9.79
C ASP A 88 13.11 1.62 -9.95
N ALA A 89 12.04 1.13 -9.34
CA ALA A 89 11.57 -0.25 -9.46
C ALA A 89 10.68 -0.54 -10.68
N GLY A 90 10.57 0.41 -11.63
CA GLY A 90 9.88 0.20 -12.90
C GLY A 90 8.36 0.35 -12.83
N TYR A 91 7.83 1.02 -11.81
CA TYR A 91 6.39 1.26 -11.68
C TYR A 91 5.93 2.57 -12.33
N SER A 92 4.64 2.63 -12.63
CA SER A 92 3.95 3.85 -13.10
C SER A 92 2.62 4.04 -12.35
N ILE A 93 2.30 5.29 -12.02
CA ILE A 93 1.13 5.69 -11.20
C ILE A 93 -0.19 5.86 -11.96
N LEU A 94 -0.17 5.98 -13.29
CA LEU A 94 -1.31 6.51 -14.03
C LEU A 94 -2.24 5.40 -14.52
N THR A 95 -2.92 4.72 -13.60
CA THR A 95 -4.14 4.00 -13.96
C THR A 95 -5.23 4.34 -12.95
N LYS A 96 -6.16 5.18 -13.42
CA LYS A 96 -7.42 5.48 -12.77
C LYS A 96 -8.42 4.45 -13.27
N THR A 97 -9.04 3.71 -12.38
CA THR A 97 -10.19 2.86 -12.71
C THR A 97 -11.37 3.25 -11.86
N TYR A 98 -12.56 2.97 -12.36
CA TYR A 98 -13.72 2.92 -11.49
C TYR A 98 -13.63 1.64 -10.66
N ILE A 99 -14.05 1.72 -9.39
CA ILE A 99 -14.23 0.52 -8.58
C ILE A 99 -15.29 -0.39 -9.23
N ARG A 100 -15.35 -1.65 -8.82
CA ARG A 100 -16.17 -2.69 -9.48
C ARG A 100 -17.65 -2.33 -9.68
N ASP A 101 -18.21 -1.46 -8.84
CA ASP A 101 -19.59 -0.99 -8.90
C ASP A 101 -19.77 0.39 -9.58
N TYR A 102 -18.70 0.94 -10.16
CA TYR A 102 -18.63 2.26 -10.77
C TYR A 102 -18.93 3.47 -9.87
N SER A 103 -19.07 3.27 -8.55
CA SER A 103 -19.49 4.34 -7.65
C SER A 103 -18.35 5.28 -7.23
N LYS A 104 -17.09 4.84 -7.33
CA LYS A 104 -15.90 5.60 -6.92
C LYS A 104 -14.74 5.45 -7.89
N LEU A 105 -13.88 6.47 -7.92
CA LEU A 105 -12.64 6.44 -8.67
C LEU A 105 -11.52 5.96 -7.75
N GLU A 106 -10.78 4.94 -8.18
CA GLU A 106 -9.57 4.46 -7.51
C GLU A 106 -8.33 4.69 -8.38
N SER A 107 -7.22 5.04 -7.73
CA SER A 107 -5.90 5.12 -8.34
C SER A 107 -4.94 4.17 -7.64
N PHE A 108 -4.08 3.50 -8.41
CA PHE A 108 -3.08 2.56 -7.90
C PHE A 108 -1.83 2.51 -8.78
N TYR A 109 -0.77 1.91 -8.27
CA TYR A 109 0.44 1.61 -9.04
C TYR A 109 0.29 0.33 -9.87
N ARG A 110 0.92 0.33 -11.04
CA ARG A 110 1.08 -0.85 -11.91
C ARG A 110 2.52 -0.96 -12.40
N ALA A 111 2.98 -2.18 -12.66
CA ALA A 111 4.22 -2.37 -13.39
C ALA A 111 4.06 -1.82 -14.82
N ARG A 112 5.12 -1.26 -15.40
CA ARG A 112 5.10 -0.74 -16.78
C ARG A 112 4.57 -1.80 -17.74
N GLY A 113 3.65 -1.39 -18.62
CA GLY A 113 3.02 -2.28 -19.60
C GLY A 113 1.83 -3.10 -19.08
N LEU A 114 1.64 -3.22 -17.77
CA LEU A 114 0.48 -3.91 -17.20
C LEU A 114 -0.70 -2.96 -17.01
N ARG A 115 -1.94 -3.46 -17.09
CA ARG A 115 -3.17 -2.68 -16.83
C ARG A 115 -3.80 -2.95 -15.47
N VAL A 116 -3.19 -3.86 -14.69
CA VAL A 116 -3.70 -4.30 -13.40
C VAL A 116 -2.89 -3.69 -12.26
N PRO A 117 -3.50 -3.50 -11.08
CA PRO A 117 -2.79 -3.10 -9.89
C PRO A 117 -1.68 -4.09 -9.53
N GLN A 118 -0.51 -3.58 -9.12
CA GLN A 118 0.55 -4.43 -8.59
C GLN A 118 0.55 -4.41 -7.05
N PRO A 119 0.53 -5.57 -6.37
CA PRO A 119 0.77 -5.65 -4.93
C PRO A 119 2.27 -5.47 -4.58
N PHE A 120 2.53 -4.84 -3.45
CA PHE A 120 3.85 -4.67 -2.82
C PHE A 120 3.84 -5.39 -1.48
N ASP A 121 4.72 -6.39 -1.31
CA ASP A 121 4.77 -7.24 -0.11
C ASP A 121 3.41 -7.82 0.29
N GLY A 122 2.59 -8.17 -0.71
CA GLY A 122 1.25 -8.71 -0.48
C GLY A 122 0.23 -7.65 -0.11
N TYR A 123 0.52 -6.36 -0.31
CA TYR A 123 -0.46 -5.30 -0.14
C TYR A 123 -0.73 -4.62 -1.47
N GLN A 124 -2.00 -4.59 -1.85
CA GLN A 124 -2.47 -3.71 -2.90
C GLN A 124 -2.92 -2.40 -2.28
N THR A 125 -2.20 -1.33 -2.59
CA THR A 125 -2.52 0.02 -2.09
C THR A 125 -3.26 0.82 -3.15
N ARG A 126 -4.36 1.45 -2.76
CA ARG A 126 -5.20 2.29 -3.63
C ARG A 126 -5.57 3.58 -2.92
N VAL A 127 -5.72 4.65 -3.68
CA VAL A 127 -6.31 5.90 -3.20
C VAL A 127 -7.68 6.04 -3.85
N VAL A 128 -8.72 6.11 -3.04
CA VAL A 128 -10.12 6.13 -3.48
C VAL A 128 -10.71 7.51 -3.25
N LEU A 129 -11.28 8.10 -4.29
CA LEU A 129 -11.99 9.36 -4.18
C LEU A 129 -13.31 9.15 -3.41
N THR A 130 -13.54 9.92 -2.35
CA THR A 130 -14.70 9.75 -1.45
C THR A 130 -15.90 10.60 -1.85
N ALA A 131 -15.68 11.66 -2.63
CA ALA A 131 -16.69 12.56 -3.16
C ALA A 131 -16.32 12.96 -4.60
N PRO A 132 -17.28 13.37 -5.45
CA PRO A 132 -16.97 13.87 -6.79
C PRO A 132 -15.91 14.97 -6.76
N LEU A 133 -14.94 14.89 -7.68
CA LEU A 133 -13.85 15.86 -7.76
C LEU A 133 -14.40 17.24 -8.08
N THR A 134 -14.08 18.23 -7.25
CA THR A 134 -14.36 19.65 -7.54
C THR A 134 -13.05 20.42 -7.67
N LYS A 135 -13.13 21.65 -8.20
CA LYS A 135 -11.98 22.56 -8.23
C LYS A 135 -11.52 22.97 -6.83
N GLU A 136 -12.43 22.97 -5.87
CA GLU A 136 -12.17 23.40 -4.50
C GLU A 136 -11.53 22.29 -3.68
N LEU A 137 -12.04 21.05 -3.80
CA LEU A 137 -11.65 19.94 -2.95
C LEU A 137 -11.55 18.63 -3.71
N ALA A 138 -10.44 17.94 -3.50
CA ALA A 138 -10.31 16.52 -3.77
C ALA A 138 -10.17 15.75 -2.44
N SER A 139 -11.20 14.99 -2.09
CA SER A 139 -11.20 14.16 -0.87
C SER A 139 -10.96 12.71 -1.22
N TYR A 140 -9.98 12.10 -0.55
CA TYR A 140 -9.56 10.74 -0.76
C TYR A 140 -9.51 9.96 0.55
N LYS A 141 -9.64 8.65 0.42
CA LYS A 141 -9.37 7.67 1.47
C LYS A 141 -8.31 6.70 0.98
N LEU A 142 -7.40 6.33 1.89
CA LEU A 142 -6.44 5.26 1.63
C LEU A 142 -7.11 3.89 1.85
N ASP A 143 -7.09 3.06 0.83
CA ASP A 143 -7.52 1.66 0.86
C ASP A 143 -6.31 0.75 0.68
N ILE A 144 -6.09 -0.15 1.64
CA ILE A 144 -4.99 -1.11 1.62
C ILE A 144 -5.63 -2.49 1.75
N GLU A 145 -5.55 -3.28 0.69
CA GLU A 145 -6.01 -4.65 0.69
C GLU A 145 -4.81 -5.59 0.80
N GLN A 146 -4.82 -6.48 1.79
CA GLN A 146 -3.87 -7.57 1.85
C GLN A 146 -4.26 -8.64 0.81
N LYS A 147 -3.37 -8.86 -0.16
CA LYS A 147 -3.40 -9.98 -1.09
C LYS A 147 -2.50 -11.08 -0.55
N LEU A 148 -3.01 -12.31 -0.50
CA LEU A 148 -2.18 -13.48 -0.25
C LEU A 148 -1.04 -13.50 -1.28
N LEU A 149 0.19 -13.36 -0.80
CA LEU A 149 1.39 -13.55 -1.60
C LEU A 149 1.46 -15.04 -1.95
N ARG A 150 1.20 -15.39 -3.22
CA ARG A 150 1.47 -16.67 -3.92
C ARG A 150 0.27 -17.60 -4.14
N ASP A 151 -0.30 -17.52 -5.34
CA ASP A 151 -1.18 -18.55 -5.92
C ASP A 151 -0.48 -19.93 -6.00
N ASP A 152 0.85 -19.95 -6.07
CA ASP A 152 1.68 -21.16 -6.10
C ASP A 152 1.85 -21.84 -4.72
N LEU A 153 1.75 -21.10 -3.60
CA LEU A 153 1.68 -21.70 -2.26
C LEU A 153 0.29 -22.32 -1.99
N LEU A 154 -0.78 -21.75 -2.55
CA LEU A 154 -2.12 -22.36 -2.56
C LEU A 154 -2.18 -23.62 -3.43
N LYS A 155 -1.49 -23.64 -4.57
CA LYS A 155 -1.33 -24.86 -5.38
C LYS A 155 -0.55 -25.94 -4.64
N ILE A 156 0.53 -25.60 -3.93
CA ILE A 156 1.27 -26.56 -3.09
C ILE A 156 0.40 -27.06 -1.93
N TYR A 157 -0.35 -26.17 -1.25
CA TYR A 157 -1.31 -26.58 -0.22
C TYR A 157 -2.36 -27.54 -0.78
N ASN A 158 -3.00 -27.24 -1.92
CA ASN A 158 -3.98 -28.13 -2.57
C ASN A 158 -3.34 -29.45 -3.07
N GLN A 159 -2.10 -29.41 -3.58
CA GLN A 159 -1.36 -30.62 -3.94
C GLN A 159 -1.07 -31.49 -2.71
N LEU A 160 -0.76 -30.88 -1.56
CA LEU A 160 -0.49 -31.57 -0.29
C LEU A 160 -1.77 -32.01 0.43
N SER A 161 -2.90 -31.33 0.22
CA SER A 161 -4.19 -31.64 0.87
C SER A 161 -5.10 -32.55 0.04
N VAL A 162 -4.71 -32.90 -1.19
CA VAL A 162 -5.26 -34.04 -1.96
C VAL A 162 -4.49 -35.34 -1.68
N VAL A 163 -3.34 -35.25 -1.00
CA VAL A 163 -2.67 -36.45 -0.45
C VAL A 163 -3.38 -36.84 0.84
N PRO A 164 -3.90 -38.08 0.98
CA PRO A 164 -4.53 -38.53 2.20
C PRO A 164 -3.62 -38.30 3.40
N SER A 165 -4.18 -37.65 4.41
CA SER A 165 -3.64 -37.54 5.76
C SER A 165 -3.26 -38.92 6.28
N SER A 166 -2.00 -39.11 6.64
CA SER A 166 -1.33 -40.37 7.05
C SER A 166 -0.69 -41.15 5.88
N THR A 167 0.61 -41.45 5.92
CA THR A 167 1.45 -41.60 7.12
C THR A 167 2.58 -40.58 7.16
N ILE A 168 2.34 -39.49 7.89
CA ILE A 168 3.39 -38.63 8.43
C ILE A 168 3.64 -39.11 9.86
N SER A 169 4.89 -39.45 10.20
CA SER A 169 5.35 -39.53 11.60
C SER A 169 6.87 -39.38 11.65
N ASN A 170 7.26 -38.10 11.62
CA ASN A 170 8.52 -37.42 11.95
C ASN A 170 8.40 -36.03 11.28
N ILE A 171 8.16 -34.94 12.00
CA ILE A 171 9.03 -34.38 13.05
C ILE A 171 8.43 -34.65 14.45
N GLU A 172 8.99 -35.58 15.20
CA GLU A 172 8.71 -35.76 16.64
C GLU A 172 9.73 -34.97 17.48
N PRO A 173 9.37 -34.52 18.69
CA PRO A 173 9.62 -35.40 19.85
C PRO A 173 8.61 -35.21 21.01
N GLU A 174 8.12 -36.29 21.62
CA GLU A 174 8.06 -36.38 23.09
C GLU A 174 7.80 -37.82 23.59
N TYR A 175 8.74 -38.28 24.43
CA TYR A 175 8.76 -39.59 25.09
C TYR A 175 7.62 -39.74 26.11
N GLY A 176 6.87 -40.84 26.08
CA GLY A 176 5.76 -41.04 27.03
C GLY A 176 5.14 -42.45 27.11
N ILE A 177 5.97 -43.44 27.48
CA ILE A 177 5.72 -44.74 28.15
C ILE A 177 4.26 -45.21 28.41
N ARG A 178 3.96 -46.47 28.00
CA ARG A 178 3.44 -47.65 28.78
C ARG A 178 2.52 -48.52 27.88
N GLN A 179 2.99 -49.68 27.43
CA GLN A 179 2.78 -51.00 28.06
C GLN A 179 1.34 -51.21 28.54
N TYR A 180 0.60 -52.17 27.97
CA TYR A 180 0.46 -53.52 28.53
C TYR A 180 -0.21 -54.45 27.50
N MET A 181 0.32 -55.68 27.43
CA MET A 181 -0.32 -56.83 26.79
C MET A 181 -1.51 -57.30 27.61
N GLU A 182 -2.50 -57.90 26.96
CA GLU A 182 -3.10 -59.16 27.44
C GLU A 182 -3.92 -59.83 26.33
N GLY A 183 -3.74 -61.15 26.19
CA GLY A 183 -4.40 -62.02 25.22
C GLY A 183 -3.49 -63.16 24.79
#